data_AF-A0A6B3G723-F1
#
_entry.id   AF-A0A6B3G723-F1
#
_cell.length_a   1.000
_cell.length_b   1.000
_cell.length_c   1.000
_cell.angle_alpha   90.00
_cell.angle_beta   90.00
_cell.angle_gamma   90.00
#
_symmetry.space_group_name_H-M   'P 1'
#
loop_
_entity.id
_entity.type
_entity.pdbx_description
1 polymer ?
#
loop_
_entity_poly.entity_id
_entity_poly.type
_entity_poly.pdbx_seq_one_letter_code
_entity_poly.pdbx_strand_id
1 'polypeptide(L)'
;TARAAGDTFVEVKPATLRSISLDGQPLDPALLVGNRYPLPGLTAGPHELRIDAAMHYSRTGEGMHRFTDPTDGETYLYTQLFMEDVQRVFAAFDQP
;
A
#
# COMPACT_ATOMS: atom_id res chain seq x y z
N THR A 1 4.26 15.64 1.40
CA THR A 1 4.10 17.09 1.25
C THR A 1 3.48 17.39 -0.10
N ALA A 2 2.31 18.02 -0.14
CA ALA A 2 1.72 18.52 -1.36
C ALA A 2 2.30 19.91 -1.69
N ARG A 3 2.67 20.16 -2.95
CA ARG A 3 3.30 21.43 -3.38
C ARG A 3 2.29 22.55 -3.62
N ALA A 4 1.06 22.18 -3.96
CA ALA A 4 -0.07 23.06 -4.16
C ALA A 4 -1.33 22.33 -3.68
N ALA A 5 -2.43 23.06 -3.54
CA ALA A 5 -3.71 22.43 -3.24
C ALA A 5 -4.15 21.56 -4.43
N GLY A 6 -4.75 20.40 -4.14
CA GLY A 6 -5.24 19.51 -5.18
C GLY A 6 -5.56 18.11 -4.68
N ASP A 7 -5.89 17.25 -5.64
CA ASP A 7 -6.27 15.86 -5.40
C ASP A 7 -5.16 14.94 -5.90
N THR A 8 -5.03 13.79 -5.25
CA THR A 8 -4.12 12.71 -5.68
C THR A 8 -4.70 11.36 -5.25
N PHE A 9 -3.91 10.30 -5.35
CA PHE A 9 -4.21 8.98 -4.81
C PHE A 9 -2.93 8.34 -4.26
N VAL A 10 -3.09 7.32 -3.42
CA VAL A 10 -2.01 6.40 -3.04
C VAL A 10 -2.32 5.00 -3.59
N GLU A 11 -1.30 4.30 -4.07
CA GLU A 11 -1.42 2.91 -4.46
C GLU A 11 -1.30 1.96 -3.26
N VAL A 12 -2.25 1.04 -3.10
CA VAL A 12 -2.21 -0.08 -2.15
C VAL A 12 -3.15 -1.19 -2.63
N LYS A 13 -2.71 -2.46 -2.53
CA LYS A 13 -3.49 -3.64 -2.94
C LYS A 13 -3.60 -4.65 -1.78
N PRO A 14 -4.36 -4.31 -0.73
CA PRO A 14 -4.45 -5.12 0.47
C PRO A 14 -5.45 -6.27 0.29
N ALA A 15 -5.29 -7.32 1.09
CA ALA A 15 -6.34 -8.30 1.33
C ALA A 15 -7.51 -7.67 2.11
N THR A 16 -7.19 -6.77 3.04
CA THR A 16 -8.16 -6.00 3.81
C THR A 16 -7.56 -4.67 4.20
N LEU A 17 -8.22 -3.57 3.83
CA LEU A 17 -7.92 -2.24 4.36
C LEU A 17 -8.70 -2.06 5.66
N ARG A 18 -8.02 -2.06 6.81
CA ARG A 18 -8.67 -2.00 8.14
C ARG A 18 -8.97 -0.57 8.55
N SER A 19 -8.00 0.32 8.39
CA SER A 19 -8.19 1.75 8.65
C SER A 19 -7.26 2.60 7.81
N ILE A 20 -7.68 3.83 7.57
CA ILE A 20 -6.93 4.87 6.87
C ILE A 20 -7.28 6.22 7.48
N SER A 21 -6.28 7.07 7.69
CA SER A 21 -6.47 8.44 8.16
C SER A 21 -5.51 9.40 7.50
N LEU A 22 -5.98 10.62 7.24
CA LEU A 22 -5.20 11.73 6.72
C LEU A 22 -5.21 12.85 7.76
N ASP A 23 -4.03 13.26 8.21
CA ASP A 23 -3.83 14.28 9.27
C ASP A 23 -4.64 13.97 10.55
N GLY A 24 -4.67 12.69 10.91
CA GLY A 24 -5.45 12.18 12.05
C GLY A 24 -6.95 12.09 11.82
N GLN A 25 -7.48 12.56 10.68
CA GLN A 25 -8.89 12.41 10.32
C GLN A 25 -9.15 11.05 9.66
N PRO A 26 -10.03 10.20 10.22
CA PRO A 26 -10.39 8.93 9.59
C PRO A 26 -11.02 9.15 8.21
N LEU A 27 -10.63 8.33 7.24
CA LEU A 27 -11.26 8.25 5.92
C LEU A 27 -12.01 6.91 5.79
N ASP A 28 -12.98 6.84 4.88
CA ASP A 28 -13.76 5.62 4.64
C ASP A 28 -12.93 4.59 3.84
N PRO A 29 -12.59 3.41 4.41
CA PRO A 29 -11.85 2.38 3.69
C PRO A 29 -12.54 1.90 2.41
N ALA A 30 -13.87 2.03 2.31
CA ALA A 30 -14.64 1.59 1.15
C ALA A 30 -14.37 2.43 -0.12
N LEU A 31 -13.68 3.56 0.01
CA LEU A 31 -13.28 4.40 -1.13
C LEU A 31 -12.10 3.82 -1.94
N LEU A 32 -11.46 2.75 -1.47
CA LEU A 32 -10.44 2.04 -2.25
C LEU A 32 -11.06 1.39 -3.49
N VAL A 33 -10.65 1.82 -4.68
CA VAL A 33 -11.09 1.22 -5.95
C VAL A 33 -9.91 0.56 -6.65
N GLY A 34 -9.96 -0.76 -6.79
CA GLY A 34 -8.86 -1.55 -7.32
C GLY A 34 -7.64 -1.46 -6.41
N ASN A 35 -6.62 -0.71 -6.83
CA ASN A 35 -5.41 -0.46 -6.07
C ASN A 35 -5.20 1.01 -5.67
N ARG A 36 -6.13 1.92 -6.00
CA ARG A 36 -5.94 3.35 -5.76
C ARG A 36 -6.93 3.85 -4.72
N TYR A 37 -6.37 4.41 -3.65
CA TYR A 37 -7.15 5.11 -2.64
C TYR A 37 -7.12 6.62 -2.94
N PRO A 38 -8.25 7.28 -3.17
CA PRO A 38 -8.29 8.71 -3.49
C PRO A 38 -7.96 9.57 -2.26
N LEU A 39 -7.18 10.63 -2.46
CA LEU A 39 -6.82 11.64 -1.47
C LEU A 39 -7.23 13.03 -1.98
N PRO A 40 -8.52 13.40 -1.86
CA PRO A 40 -9.02 14.68 -2.33
C PRO A 40 -8.71 15.81 -1.34
N GLY A 41 -8.64 17.04 -1.84
CA GLY A 41 -8.64 18.26 -1.03
C GLY A 41 -7.36 18.47 -0.21
N LEU A 42 -6.21 17.98 -0.67
CA LEU A 42 -4.94 18.29 -0.02
C LEU A 42 -4.65 19.79 -0.13
N THR A 43 -4.14 20.37 0.95
CA THR A 43 -3.64 21.74 0.96
C THR A 43 -2.15 21.77 0.64
N ALA A 44 -1.59 22.93 0.31
CA ALA A 44 -0.14 23.05 0.20
C ALA A 44 0.51 22.82 1.59
N GLY A 45 1.47 21.90 1.68
CA GLY A 45 2.17 21.61 2.95
C GLY A 45 2.37 20.13 3.27
N PRO A 46 2.89 19.83 4.47
CA PRO A 46 3.03 18.46 4.96
C PRO A 46 1.67 17.86 5.28
N HIS A 47 1.53 16.56 5.01
CA HIS A 47 0.36 15.76 5.34
C HIS A 47 0.84 14.40 5.85
N GLU A 48 0.16 13.83 6.83
CA GLU A 48 0.41 12.47 7.33
C GLU A 48 -0.70 11.53 6.88
N LEU A 49 -0.33 10.52 6.11
CA LEU A 49 -1.22 9.42 5.76
C LEU A 49 -0.83 8.20 6.59
N ARG A 50 -1.79 7.67 7.36
CA ARG A 50 -1.62 6.44 8.14
C ARG A 50 -2.59 5.39 7.64
N ILE A 51 -2.08 4.19 7.39
CA ILE A 51 -2.83 3.06 6.85
C ILE A 51 -2.55 1.82 7.70
N ASP A 52 -3.60 1.09 8.09
CA ASP A 52 -3.53 -0.27 8.63
C ASP A 52 -4.20 -1.22 7.64
N ALA A 53 -3.44 -2.19 7.16
CA ALA A 53 -3.89 -3.15 6.18
C ALA A 53 -3.32 -4.55 6.45
N ALA A 54 -4.11 -5.57 6.09
CA ALA A 54 -3.63 -6.93 5.90
C ALA A 54 -3.22 -7.12 4.43
N MET A 55 -1.99 -7.58 4.19
CA MET A 55 -1.44 -7.78 2.85
C MET A 55 -1.41 -9.26 2.47
N HIS A 56 -1.38 -9.55 1.17
CA HIS A 56 -1.22 -10.92 0.67
C HIS A 56 0.25 -11.33 0.61
N TYR A 57 0.52 -12.59 0.92
CA TYR A 57 1.74 -13.25 0.47
C TYR A 57 1.60 -13.73 -0.97
N SER A 58 2.67 -13.58 -1.74
CA SER A 58 2.81 -14.09 -3.11
C SER A 58 3.52 -15.44 -3.14
N ARG A 59 3.24 -16.22 -4.18
CA ARG A 59 3.93 -17.48 -4.52
C ARG A 59 4.54 -17.46 -5.93
N THR A 60 4.39 -16.35 -6.64
CA THR A 60 4.78 -16.17 -8.05
C THR A 60 6.05 -15.33 -8.21
N GLY A 61 6.47 -14.66 -7.13
CA GLY A 61 7.75 -13.99 -7.01
C GLY A 61 7.64 -12.49 -6.78
N GLU A 62 6.55 -11.89 -7.26
CA GLU A 62 6.22 -10.47 -7.11
C GLU A 62 5.74 -10.11 -5.71
N GLY A 63 5.93 -8.85 -5.30
CA GLY A 63 5.46 -8.35 -4.00
C GLY A 63 6.18 -9.04 -2.84
N MET A 64 5.44 -9.39 -1.78
CA MET A 64 5.97 -10.12 -0.63
C MET A 64 5.85 -11.63 -0.87
N HIS A 65 6.92 -12.25 -1.36
CA HIS A 65 6.95 -13.69 -1.60
C HIS A 65 7.14 -14.47 -0.29
N ARG A 66 6.40 -15.57 -0.14
CA ARG A 66 6.56 -16.52 0.98
C ARG A 66 6.63 -17.95 0.45
N PHE A 67 7.71 -18.64 0.79
CA PHE A 67 7.97 -20.02 0.40
C PHE A 67 8.43 -20.85 1.60
N THR A 68 8.11 -22.15 1.60
CA THR A 68 8.59 -23.10 2.60
C THR A 68 9.44 -24.13 1.87
N ASP A 69 10.72 -24.25 2.22
CA ASP A 69 11.64 -25.16 1.56
C ASP A 69 11.33 -26.61 1.97
N PRO A 70 11.05 -27.54 1.04
CA PRO A 70 10.77 -28.92 1.38
C PRO A 70 11.99 -29.69 1.93
N THR A 71 13.20 -29.15 1.79
CA THR A 71 14.46 -29.77 2.20
C THR A 71 14.69 -29.65 3.71
N ASP A 72 14.42 -28.47 4.27
CA ASP A 72 14.63 -28.17 5.69
C ASP A 72 13.34 -27.84 6.46
N GLY A 73 12.23 -27.59 5.76
CA GLY A 73 10.93 -27.25 6.35
C GLY A 73 10.81 -25.78 6.79
N GLU A 74 11.82 -24.96 6.56
CA GLU A 74 11.86 -23.57 7.00
C GLU A 74 11.10 -22.65 6.04
N THR A 75 10.57 -21.54 6.58
CA THR A 75 9.83 -20.54 5.79
C THR A 75 10.68 -19.31 5.52
N TYR A 76 10.77 -18.93 4.25
CA TYR A 76 11.55 -17.80 3.76
C TYR A 76 10.63 -16.73 3.16
N LEU A 77 11.02 -15.48 3.37
CA LEU A 77 10.34 -14.32 2.84
C LEU A 77 11.34 -13.41 2.12
N TYR A 78 10.90 -12.85 0.99
CA TYR A 78 11.61 -11.77 0.31
C TYR A 78 10.62 -10.86 -0.41
N THR A 79 11.08 -9.68 -0.82
CA THR A 79 10.29 -8.74 -1.61
C THR A 79 10.86 -8.51 -3.01
N GLN A 80 10.02 -8.54 -4.03
CA GLN A 80 10.33 -8.01 -5.37
C GLN A 80 9.33 -6.89 -5.69
N LEU A 81 9.83 -5.66 -5.79
CA LEU A 81 8.99 -4.45 -5.89
C LEU A 81 9.06 -3.79 -7.26
N PHE A 82 9.54 -4.50 -8.29
CA PHE A 82 9.77 -3.93 -9.61
C PHE A 82 8.43 -3.63 -10.33
N MET A 83 8.47 -2.67 -11.26
CA MET A 83 7.30 -2.12 -11.97
C MET A 83 6.28 -1.47 -11.03
N GLU A 84 5.24 -2.20 -10.66
CA GLU A 84 4.11 -1.71 -9.85
C GLU A 84 3.88 -2.58 -8.62
N ASP A 85 4.85 -3.42 -8.23
CA ASP A 85 4.62 -4.45 -7.20
C ASP A 85 4.70 -3.93 -5.77
N VAL A 86 5.11 -2.68 -5.54
CA VAL A 86 5.16 -2.10 -4.19
C VAL A 86 3.79 -2.08 -3.53
N GLN A 87 2.73 -1.84 -4.31
CA GLN A 87 1.33 -1.80 -3.84
C GLN A 87 0.91 -3.11 -3.16
N ARG A 88 1.58 -4.23 -3.47
CA ARG A 88 1.31 -5.56 -2.88
C ARG A 88 2.00 -5.76 -1.53
N VAL A 89 2.83 -4.82 -1.09
CA VAL A 89 3.59 -4.89 0.17
C VAL A 89 3.23 -3.77 1.12
N PHE A 90 3.13 -2.52 0.64
CA PHE A 90 2.69 -1.38 1.43
C PHE A 90 2.14 -0.27 0.54
N ALA A 91 1.48 0.72 1.15
CA ALA A 91 0.93 1.86 0.43
C ALA A 91 2.03 2.85 0.00
N ALA A 92 2.07 3.24 -1.27
CA ALA A 92 3.07 4.17 -1.79
C ALA A 92 2.50 5.04 -2.92
N PHE A 93 3.13 6.20 -3.16
CA PHE A 93 2.97 6.92 -4.42
C PHE A 93 3.96 6.30 -5.41
N ASP A 94 3.52 5.28 -6.14
CA ASP A 94 4.41 4.38 -6.89
C ASP A 94 4.75 4.95 -8.28
N GLN A 95 5.49 6.05 -8.28
CA GLN A 95 6.01 6.73 -9.47
C GLN A 95 7.51 7.03 -9.25
N PRO A 96 8.38 6.81 -10.25
CA PRO A 96 9.81 7.08 -10.15
C PRO A 96 10.15 8.57 -10.05
#